data_AF-A0AA42VIP5-F1
#
_entry.id   AF-A0AA42VIP5-F1
#
_cell.length_a   1.000
_cell.length_b   1.000
_cell.length_c   1.000
_cell.angle_alpha   90.00
_cell.angle_beta   90.00
_cell.angle_gamma   90.00
#
_symmetry.space_group_name_H-M   'P 1'
#
loop_
_entity.id
_entity.type
_entity.pdbx_description
1 polymer ?
#
loop_
_entity_poly.entity_id
_entity_poly.type
_entity_poly.pdbx_seq_one_letter_code
_entity_poly.pdbx_strand_id
1 'polypeptide(L)'
;MNPLLRDELAALIADEMRRPEERRKESATRRDAMLRRIIDLQTLYQLGWLVRQETMHVYGVLECLPDEELEGLIATLLRAEQAVHDGVPFVEVGLIRGATCTWVA
;
A
#
# COMPACT_ATOMS: atom_id res chain seq x y z
N MET A 1 -14.96 45.92 19.45
CA MET A 1 -14.65 44.86 18.46
C MET A 1 -15.94 44.53 17.74
N ASN A 2 -16.00 44.71 16.43
CA ASN A 2 -17.22 44.49 15.63
C ASN A 2 -17.59 43.00 15.69
N PRO A 3 -18.80 42.61 16.15
CA PRO A 3 -19.20 41.21 16.26
C PRO A 3 -19.14 40.47 14.91
N LEU A 4 -19.42 41.15 13.80
CA LEU A 4 -19.30 40.57 12.45
C LEU A 4 -17.86 40.14 12.11
N LEU A 5 -16.86 40.95 12.50
CA LEU A 5 -15.45 40.62 12.30
C LEU A 5 -14.98 39.47 13.22
N ARG A 6 -15.64 39.27 14.36
CA ARG A 6 -15.35 38.15 15.27
C ARG A 6 -15.87 36.84 14.70
N ASP A 7 -17.06 36.86 14.11
CA ASP A 7 -17.69 35.67 13.52
C ASP A 7 -16.97 35.23 12.24
N GLU A 8 -16.56 36.18 11.39
CA GLU A 8 -15.73 35.90 10.20
C GLU A 8 -14.37 35.29 10.57
N LEU A 9 -13.70 35.85 11.60
CA LEU A 9 -12.44 35.31 12.10
C LEU A 9 -12.61 33.89 12.68
N ALA A 10 -13.69 33.64 13.41
CA ALA A 10 -14.00 32.31 13.94
C ALA A 10 -14.25 31.29 12.82
N ALA A 11 -14.97 31.69 11.75
CA ALA A 11 -15.21 30.84 10.60
C ALA A 11 -13.91 30.49 9.83
N LEU A 12 -13.02 31.47 9.64
CA LEU A 12 -11.70 31.26 9.04
C LEU A 12 -10.82 30.31 9.85
N ILE A 13 -10.80 30.45 11.18
CA ILE A 13 -10.05 29.55 12.07
C ILE A 13 -10.62 28.14 12.01
N ALA A 14 -11.96 27.99 12.03
CA ALA A 14 -12.61 26.69 11.93
C ALA A 14 -12.35 26.02 10.57
N ASP A 15 -12.31 26.79 9.47
CA ASP A 15 -11.94 26.28 8.14
C ASP A 15 -10.48 25.81 8.10
N GLU A 16 -9.57 26.61 8.64
CA GLU A 16 -8.15 26.28 8.67
C GLU A 16 -7.87 25.05 9.56
N MET A 17 -8.61 24.88 10.65
CA MET A 17 -8.53 23.68 11.49
C MET A 17 -9.11 22.42 10.84
N ARG A 18 -10.11 22.55 9.96
CA ARG A 18 -10.74 21.41 9.26
C ARG A 18 -9.83 20.78 8.21
N ARG A 19 -9.08 21.61 7.46
CA ARG A 19 -8.20 21.16 6.36
C ARG A 19 -7.16 20.09 6.78
N PRO A 20 -6.41 20.22 7.90
CA PRO A 20 -5.52 19.18 8.38
C PRO A 20 -6.23 17.87 8.72
N GLU A 21 -7.42 17.91 9.31
CA GLU A 21 -8.18 16.71 9.68
C GLU A 21 -8.70 15.97 8.44
N GLU A 22 -9.18 16.70 7.45
CA GLU A 22 -9.60 16.13 6.16
C GLU A 22 -8.43 15.44 5.46
N ARG A 23 -7.25 16.08 5.40
CA ARG A 23 -6.03 15.48 4.85
C ARG A 23 -5.62 14.19 5.58
N ARG A 24 -5.74 14.17 6.92
CA ARG A 24 -5.46 12.96 7.72
C ARG A 24 -6.45 11.83 7.42
N LYS A 25 -7.74 12.15 7.29
CA LYS A 25 -8.78 11.17 6.93
C LYS A 25 -8.56 10.62 5.52
N GLU A 26 -8.18 11.47 4.57
CA GLU A 26 -7.85 11.06 3.20
C GLU A 26 -6.65 10.12 3.18
N SER A 27 -5.57 10.47 3.90
CA SER A 27 -4.39 9.60 4.05
C SER A 27 -4.73 8.25 4.68
N ALA A 28 -5.53 8.23 5.75
CA ALA A 28 -5.99 6.98 6.37
C ALA A 28 -6.83 6.13 5.40
N THR A 29 -7.76 6.76 4.67
CA THR A 29 -8.62 6.06 3.69
C THR A 29 -7.79 5.46 2.55
N ARG A 30 -6.79 6.19 2.05
CA ARG A 30 -5.85 5.69 1.04
C ARG A 30 -5.08 4.48 1.56
N ARG A 31 -4.57 4.56 2.79
CA ARG A 31 -3.81 3.47 3.43
C ARG A 31 -4.67 2.21 3.60
N ASP A 32 -5.90 2.35 4.07
CA ASP A 32 -6.84 1.23 4.19
C ASP A 32 -7.13 0.57 2.82
N ALA A 33 -7.28 1.37 1.77
CA ALA A 33 -7.47 0.86 0.41
C ALA A 33 -6.24 0.08 -0.09
N MET A 34 -5.02 0.54 0.23
CA MET A 34 -3.79 -0.19 -0.10
C MET A 34 -3.72 -1.53 0.61
N LEU A 35 -3.98 -1.56 1.91
CA LEU A 35 -4.00 -2.80 2.69
C LEU A 35 -5.04 -3.79 2.15
N ARG A 36 -6.25 -3.31 1.82
CA ARG A 36 -7.29 -4.12 1.19
C ARG A 36 -6.79 -4.73 -0.14
N ARG A 37 -6.18 -3.91 -0.99
CA ARG A 37 -5.66 -4.36 -2.30
C ARG A 37 -4.59 -5.43 -2.16
N ILE A 38 -3.69 -5.29 -1.18
CA ILE A 38 -2.66 -6.29 -0.89
C ILE A 38 -3.32 -7.62 -0.48
N ILE A 39 -4.29 -7.58 0.43
CA ILE A 39 -5.04 -8.77 0.89
C ILE A 39 -5.77 -9.44 -0.28
N ASP A 40 -6.41 -8.67 -1.14
CA ASP A 40 -7.12 -9.18 -2.31
C ASP A 40 -6.15 -9.88 -3.29
N LEU A 41 -5.04 -9.24 -3.65
CA LEU A 41 -4.02 -9.81 -4.54
C LEU A 41 -3.40 -11.08 -3.94
N GLN A 42 -3.06 -11.04 -2.65
CA GLN A 42 -2.55 -12.19 -1.92
C GLN A 42 -3.52 -13.38 -1.99
N THR A 43 -4.80 -13.13 -1.78
CA THR A 43 -5.80 -14.20 -1.66
C THR A 43 -6.18 -14.77 -3.02
N LEU A 44 -6.45 -13.89 -4.00
CA LEU A 44 -6.89 -14.30 -5.33
C LEU A 44 -5.81 -15.08 -6.09
N TYR A 45 -4.55 -14.65 -5.96
CA TYR A 45 -3.42 -15.25 -6.69
C TYR A 45 -2.53 -16.16 -5.83
N GLN A 46 -2.96 -16.46 -4.59
CA GLN A 46 -2.21 -17.30 -3.64
C GLN A 46 -0.78 -16.78 -3.37
N LEU A 47 -0.59 -15.45 -3.36
CA LEU A 47 0.72 -14.78 -3.23
C LEU A 47 1.13 -14.51 -1.78
N GLY A 48 0.55 -15.22 -0.80
CA GLY A 48 0.87 -15.00 0.62
C GLY A 48 2.34 -15.27 0.96
N TRP A 49 3.03 -16.09 0.18
CA TRP A 49 4.47 -16.30 0.30
C TRP A 49 5.27 -15.04 -0.05
N LEU A 50 4.85 -14.29 -1.07
CA LEU A 50 5.52 -13.09 -1.55
C LEU A 50 5.33 -11.95 -0.56
N VAL A 51 4.11 -11.79 -0.02
CA VAL A 51 3.85 -10.84 1.07
C VAL A 51 4.75 -11.13 2.27
N ARG A 52 4.85 -12.40 2.72
CA ARG A 52 5.74 -12.78 3.83
C ARG A 52 7.22 -12.49 3.53
N GLN A 53 7.67 -12.75 2.30
CA GLN A 53 9.04 -12.46 1.89
C GLN A 53 9.35 -10.95 1.97
N GLU A 54 8.44 -10.12 1.46
CA GLU A 54 8.64 -8.66 1.39
C GLU A 54 8.42 -7.96 2.74
N THR A 55 7.71 -8.58 3.68
CA THR A 55 7.41 -8.01 5.02
C THR A 55 8.26 -8.60 6.14
N MET A 56 9.25 -9.43 5.82
CA MET A 56 10.04 -10.14 6.82
C MET A 56 10.80 -9.18 7.78
N HIS A 57 11.22 -8.01 7.30
CA HIS A 57 11.89 -6.98 8.11
C HIS A 57 10.98 -6.30 9.13
N VAL A 58 9.66 -6.36 8.93
CA VAL A 58 8.63 -5.89 9.87
C VAL A 58 7.85 -7.03 10.51
N TYR A 59 8.45 -8.23 10.58
CA TYR A 59 7.86 -9.43 11.18
C TYR A 59 6.50 -9.84 10.59
N GLY A 60 6.23 -9.49 9.34
CA GLY A 60 4.97 -9.80 8.67
C GLY A 60 3.81 -8.87 8.99
N VAL A 61 4.03 -7.78 9.73
CA VAL A 61 2.98 -6.82 10.11
C VAL A 61 2.87 -5.74 9.03
N LEU A 62 1.89 -5.87 8.12
CA LEU A 62 1.69 -4.95 6.99
C LEU A 62 1.45 -3.51 7.42
N GLU A 63 0.75 -3.31 8.53
CA GLU A 63 0.43 -2.00 9.09
C GLU A 63 1.67 -1.23 9.58
N CYS A 64 2.82 -1.91 9.72
CA CYS A 64 4.10 -1.28 10.05
C CYS A 64 4.86 -0.75 8.81
N LEU A 65 4.44 -1.11 7.59
CA LEU A 65 5.06 -0.59 6.37
C LEU A 65 4.68 0.88 6.14
N PRO A 66 5.60 1.78 5.80
CA PRO A 66 5.24 3.11 5.33
C PRO A 66 4.44 3.04 4.01
N ASP A 67 3.72 4.11 3.67
CA ASP A 67 2.85 4.14 2.48
C ASP A 67 3.64 3.82 1.20
N GLU A 68 4.89 4.29 1.09
CA GLU A 68 5.76 4.03 -0.06
C GLU A 68 6.13 2.54 -0.19
N GLU A 69 6.33 1.84 0.93
CA GLU A 69 6.61 0.40 0.93
C GLU A 69 5.34 -0.42 0.61
N LEU A 70 4.16 0.05 1.03
CA LEU A 70 2.89 -0.55 0.63
C LEU A 70 2.68 -0.43 -0.89
N GLU A 71 2.98 0.72 -1.49
CA GLU A 71 2.92 0.92 -2.93
C GLU A 71 3.91 0.02 -3.68
N GLY A 72 5.15 -0.09 -3.18
CA GLY A 72 6.16 -0.98 -3.72
C GLY A 72 5.74 -2.46 -3.65
N LEU A 73 5.09 -2.86 -2.56
CA LEU A 73 4.54 -4.20 -2.39
C LEU A 73 3.39 -4.46 -3.37
N ILE A 74 2.46 -3.50 -3.53
CA ILE A 74 1.37 -3.60 -4.52
C ILE A 74 1.96 -3.77 -5.92
N ALA A 75 2.93 -2.95 -6.32
CA ALA A 75 3.57 -3.06 -7.62
C ALA A 75 4.23 -4.44 -7.84
N THR A 76 4.84 -4.99 -6.79
CA THR A 76 5.44 -6.33 -6.82
C THR A 76 4.40 -7.44 -6.94
N LEU A 77 3.27 -7.33 -6.23
CA LEU A 77 2.14 -8.26 -6.35
C LEU A 77 1.48 -8.19 -7.73
N LEU A 78 1.35 -7.01 -8.34
CA LEU A 78 0.83 -6.87 -9.71
C LEU A 78 1.74 -7.55 -10.75
N ARG A 79 3.06 -7.49 -10.57
CA ARG A 79 4.00 -8.26 -11.42
C ARG A 79 3.82 -9.77 -11.24
N ALA A 80 3.57 -10.21 -10.02
CA ALA A 80 3.30 -11.62 -9.74
C ALA A 80 1.96 -12.07 -10.35
N GLU A 81 0.92 -11.25 -10.25
CA GLU A 81 -0.36 -11.45 -10.94
C GLU A 81 -0.14 -11.62 -12.45
N GLN A 82 0.65 -10.74 -13.08
CA GLN A 82 0.96 -10.83 -14.50
C GLN A 82 1.67 -12.15 -14.84
N ALA A 83 2.65 -12.58 -14.04
CA ALA A 83 3.33 -13.86 -14.25
C ALA A 83 2.38 -15.06 -14.14
N VAL A 84 1.38 -15.02 -13.25
CA VAL A 84 0.33 -16.05 -13.18
C VAL A 84 -0.48 -16.09 -14.47
N HIS A 85 -0.92 -14.94 -14.98
CA HIS A 85 -1.70 -14.86 -16.22
C HIS A 85 -0.91 -15.32 -17.44
N ASP A 86 0.39 -15.00 -17.49
CA ASP A 86 1.28 -15.37 -18.59
C ASP A 86 1.78 -16.82 -18.52
N GLY A 87 1.53 -17.52 -17.39
CA GLY A 87 2.03 -18.87 -17.16
C GLY A 87 3.56 -18.93 -16.98
N VAL A 88 4.17 -17.82 -16.57
CA VAL A 88 5.63 -17.71 -16.38
C VAL A 88 5.99 -18.03 -14.92
N PRO A 89 6.97 -18.90 -14.67
CA PRO A 89 7.43 -19.18 -13.30
C PRO A 89 7.93 -17.93 -12.57
N PHE A 90 7.57 -17.79 -11.28
CA PHE A 90 7.97 -16.63 -10.46
C PHE A 90 9.49 -16.43 -10.33
N VAL A 91 10.28 -17.50 -10.46
CA VAL A 91 11.74 -17.42 -10.47
C VAL A 91 12.28 -16.71 -11.72
N GLU A 92 11.62 -16.85 -12.87
CA GLU A 92 12.05 -16.23 -14.13
C GLU A 92 11.80 -14.72 -14.13
N VAL A 93 10.76 -14.27 -13.44
CA VAL A 93 10.47 -12.85 -13.22
C VAL A 93 11.17 -12.28 -11.98
N GLY A 94 12.07 -13.04 -11.35
CA GLY A 94 12.92 -12.58 -10.26
C GLY A 94 12.20 -12.29 -8.93
N LEU A 95 11.04 -12.91 -8.70
CA LEU A 95 10.23 -12.66 -7.49
C LEU A 95 10.63 -13.52 -6.29
N ILE A 96 11.33 -14.64 -6.52
CA ILE A 96 11.78 -15.54 -5.44
C ILE A 96 13.21 -15.17 -5.04
N ARG A 97 13.39 -14.63 -3.83
CA ARG A 97 14.73 -14.29 -3.32
C ARG A 97 15.55 -15.57 -3.12
N GLY A 98 16.79 -15.56 -3.62
CA GLY A 98 17.73 -16.67 -3.48
C GLY A 98 17.49 -17.85 -4.42
N ALA A 99 16.46 -17.80 -5.26
CA ALA A 99 16.31 -18.76 -6.35
C ALA A 99 17.05 -18.27 -7.60
N THR A 100 17.76 -19.19 -8.26
CA THR A 100 18.31 -18.97 -9.60
C THR A 100 17.70 -20.02 -10.53
N CYS A 101 17.27 -19.58 -11.72
CA CYS A 101 16.76 -20.50 -12.73
C CYS A 101 17.92 -20.97 -13.61
N THR A 102 18.43 -22.18 -13.37
CA THR A 102 19.25 -22.91 -14.34
C THR A 102 18.33 -23.87 -15.09
N TRP A 103 17.68 -23.38 -16.14
CA TRP A 103 17.00 -24.25 -17.09
C TRP A 103 18.05 -24.99 -17.91
N VAL A 104 18.01 -26.33 -17.86
CA VAL A 104 18.66 -27.18 -18.86
C VAL A 104 17.53 -27.63 -19.78
N ALA A 105 17.56 -27.16 -21.02
CA ALA A 105 16.61 -27.54 -22.08
C ALA A 105 16.73 -29.01 -22.46
#